data_AF-A0A7X6XH16-F1
#
_entry.id   AF-A0A7X6XH16-F1
#
_cell.length_a   1.000
_cell.length_b   1.000
_cell.length_c   1.000
_cell.angle_alpha   90.00
_cell.angle_beta   90.00
_cell.angle_gamma   90.00
#
_symmetry.space_group_name_H-M   'P 1'
#
loop_
_entity.id
_entity.type
_entity.pdbx_description
1 polymer ?
#
loop_
_entity_poly.entity_id
_entity_poly.type
_entity_poly.pdbx_seq_one_letter_code
_entity_poly.pdbx_strand_id
1 'polypeptide(L)'
;MDKNLLREVIYRKKRSLETVVLETSIVWGILTAILATLLTKAYGKFSKNQFLIFVVFGFIGIFIGFCKSKAKKEDLAVEVAILEHFEKLNN
;
A
#
# COMPACT_ATOMS: atom_id res chain seq x y z
N MET A 1 16.45 -20.93 17.15
CA MET A 1 15.35 -20.50 16.26
C MET A 1 15.23 -21.55 15.17
N ASP A 2 14.07 -22.17 14.98
CA ASP A 2 13.92 -23.24 13.99
C ASP A 2 14.16 -22.66 12.58
N LYS A 3 15.12 -23.23 11.83
CA LYS A 3 15.55 -22.68 10.52
C LYS A 3 14.38 -22.63 9.52
N ASN A 4 13.40 -23.53 9.70
CA ASN A 4 12.16 -23.55 8.92
C ASN A 4 11.24 -22.36 9.23
N LEU A 5 11.14 -21.95 10.49
CA LEU A 5 10.35 -20.77 10.90
C LEU A 5 10.94 -19.47 10.33
N LEU A 6 12.27 -19.34 10.34
CA LEU A 6 12.94 -18.16 9.80
C LEU A 6 12.67 -18.00 8.29
N ARG A 7 12.81 -19.10 7.55
CA ARG A 7 12.58 -19.15 6.10
C ARG A 7 11.14 -18.85 5.73
N GLU A 8 10.18 -19.35 6.51
CA GLU A 8 8.75 -19.08 6.25
C GLU A 8 8.39 -17.61 6.51
N VAL A 9 8.97 -16.98 7.53
CA VAL A 9 8.79 -15.54 7.79
C VAL A 9 9.39 -14.69 6.67
N ILE A 10 10.60 -15.02 6.20
CA ILE A 10 11.24 -14.33 5.05
C ILE A 10 10.38 -14.45 3.80
N TYR A 11 9.88 -15.66 3.51
CA TYR A 11 9.02 -15.90 2.34
C TYR A 11 7.72 -15.10 2.40
N ARG A 12 7.05 -15.06 3.57
CA ARG A 12 5.84 -14.26 3.77
C ARG A 12 6.10 -12.76 3.65
N LYS A 13 7.21 -12.25 4.21
CA LYS A 13 7.58 -10.83 4.06
C LYS A 13 7.90 -10.46 2.61
N LYS A 14 8.62 -11.31 1.88
CA LYS A 14 8.96 -11.09 0.46
C LYS A 14 7.71 -11.04 -0.42
N ARG A 15 6.75 -11.94 -0.18
CA ARG A 15 5.46 -11.94 -0.88
C ARG A 15 4.63 -10.69 -0.58
N SER A 16 4.58 -10.27 0.68
CA SER A 16 3.90 -9.02 1.09
C SER A 16 4.54 -7.79 0.43
N LEU A 17 5.86 -7.80 0.23
CA LEU A 17 6.62 -6.71 -0.40
C LEU A 17 6.21 -6.44 -1.86
N GLU A 18 5.81 -7.50 -2.59
CA GLU A 18 5.36 -7.39 -3.99
C GLU A 18 3.93 -6.85 -4.10
N THR A 19 3.04 -7.28 -3.21
CA THR A 19 1.61 -6.90 -3.28
C THR A 19 1.26 -5.65 -2.47
N VAL A 20 2.09 -5.27 -1.47
CA VAL A 20 1.88 -4.09 -0.61
C VAL A 20 1.63 -2.83 -1.43
N VAL A 21 2.38 -2.64 -2.52
CA VAL A 21 2.24 -1.42 -3.34
C VAL A 21 0.88 -1.37 -4.01
N LEU A 22 0.46 -2.48 -4.61
CA LEU A 22 -0.79 -2.58 -5.33
C LEU A 22 -1.98 -2.44 -4.37
N GLU A 23 -1.97 -3.20 -3.28
CA GLU A 23 -3.06 -3.20 -2.28
C GLU A 23 -3.20 -1.83 -1.61
N THR A 24 -2.09 -1.23 -1.17
CA THR A 24 -2.13 0.07 -0.48
C THR A 24 -2.58 1.17 -1.43
N SER A 25 -2.15 1.14 -2.69
CA SER A 25 -2.54 2.15 -3.69
C SER A 25 -4.02 2.07 -4.05
N ILE A 26 -4.56 0.86 -4.25
CA ILE A 26 -5.98 0.66 -4.57
C ILE A 26 -6.87 1.08 -3.40
N VAL A 27 -6.52 0.68 -2.17
CA VAL A 27 -7.29 1.04 -0.97
C VAL A 27 -7.33 2.56 -0.79
N TRP A 28 -6.19 3.24 -0.92
CA TRP A 28 -6.13 4.70 -0.81
C TRP A 28 -6.89 5.40 -1.94
N GLY A 29 -6.86 4.86 -3.15
CA GLY A 29 -7.64 5.31 -4.29
C GLY A 29 -9.15 5.29 -4.03
N ILE A 30 -9.66 4.14 -3.59
CA ILE A 30 -11.09 3.98 -3.29
C ILE A 30 -11.50 4.89 -2.13
N LEU A 31 -10.70 4.95 -1.05
CA LEU A 31 -11.02 5.73 0.14
C LEU A 31 -11.16 7.23 -0.17
N THR A 32 -10.21 7.79 -0.94
CA THR A 32 -10.23 9.22 -1.33
C THR A 32 -11.32 9.53 -2.34
N ALA A 33 -11.61 8.64 -3.29
CA ALA A 33 -12.71 8.81 -4.24
C ALA A 33 -14.07 8.86 -3.51
N ILE A 34 -14.28 7.97 -2.54
CA ILE A 34 -15.49 7.96 -1.70
C ILE A 34 -15.58 9.24 -0.85
N LEU A 35 -14.48 9.65 -0.20
CA LEU A 35 -14.45 10.85 0.64
C LEU A 35 -14.76 12.12 -0.17
N ALA A 36 -14.18 12.24 -1.36
CA ALA A 36 -14.43 13.36 -2.27
C ALA A 36 -15.90 13.41 -2.74
N THR A 37 -16.48 12.23 -3.00
CA THR A 37 -17.89 12.12 -3.39
C THR A 37 -18.82 12.51 -2.24
N LEU A 38 -18.50 12.09 -1.01
CA LEU A 38 -19.21 12.49 0.21
C LEU A 38 -19.16 13.99 0.47
N LEU A 39 -17.98 14.59 0.36
CA LEU A 39 -17.79 16.05 0.49
C LEU A 39 -18.62 16.80 -0.57
N THR A 40 -18.55 16.35 -1.83
CA THR A 40 -19.32 16.96 -2.93
C THR A 40 -20.83 16.93 -2.67
N LYS A 41 -21.35 15.83 -2.12
CA LYS A 41 -22.75 15.71 -1.68
C LYS A 41 -23.06 16.63 -0.49
N ALA A 42 -22.17 16.72 0.50
CA ALA A 42 -22.34 17.55 1.70
C ALA A 42 -22.36 19.06 1.39
N TYR A 43 -21.57 19.52 0.42
CA TYR A 43 -21.56 20.93 -0.02
C TYR A 43 -22.74 21.30 -0.94
N GLY A 44 -23.70 20.41 -1.15
CA GLY A 44 -24.89 20.68 -1.97
C GLY A 44 -24.60 20.91 -3.47
N LYS A 45 -23.34 20.76 -3.91
CA LYS A 45 -22.96 20.81 -5.33
C LYS A 45 -23.19 19.45 -5.96
N PHE A 46 -24.42 19.18 -6.37
CA PHE A 46 -24.71 18.11 -7.32
C PHE A 46 -24.13 18.48 -8.70
N SER A 47 -22.82 18.27 -8.87
CA SER A 47 -22.19 18.32 -10.19
C SER A 47 -22.76 17.17 -11.02
N LYS A 48 -23.20 17.44 -12.26
CA LYS A 48 -23.60 16.40 -13.23
C LYS A 48 -22.45 15.41 -13.53
N ASN A 49 -21.22 15.76 -13.16
CA ASN A 49 -20.00 14.99 -13.40
C ASN A 49 -19.47 14.30 -12.13
N GLN A 50 -20.34 13.72 -11.27
CA GLN A 50 -19.90 12.96 -10.08
C GLN A 50 -18.93 11.82 -10.43
N PHE A 51 -19.13 11.17 -11.59
CA PHE A 51 -18.22 10.15 -12.08
C PHE A 51 -16.80 10.71 -12.32
N LEU A 52 -16.71 11.91 -12.89
CA LEU A 52 -15.42 12.55 -13.20
C LEU A 52 -14.69 12.97 -11.91
N ILE A 53 -15.43 13.42 -10.89
CA ILE A 53 -14.90 13.67 -9.55
C ILE A 53 -14.38 12.38 -8.92
N PHE A 54 -15.14 11.28 -9.00
CA PHE A 54 -14.72 9.99 -8.48
C PHE A 54 -13.41 9.50 -9.13
N VAL A 55 -13.32 9.61 -10.45
CA VAL A 55 -12.12 9.20 -11.21
C VAL A 55 -10.91 10.07 -10.84
N VAL A 56 -11.05 11.40 -10.84
CA VAL A 56 -9.94 12.32 -10.55
C VAL A 56 -9.41 12.12 -9.12
N PHE A 57 -10.31 12.11 -8.13
CA PHE A 57 -9.89 11.92 -6.73
C PHE A 57 -9.41 10.50 -6.45
N GLY A 58 -9.92 9.50 -7.17
CA GLY A 58 -9.39 8.14 -7.15
C GLY A 58 -7.95 8.05 -7.64
N PHE A 59 -7.61 8.71 -8.75
CA PHE A 59 -6.22 8.79 -9.24
C PHE A 59 -5.30 9.51 -8.25
N ILE A 60 -5.76 10.59 -7.62
CA ILE A 60 -5.01 11.29 -6.58
C ILE A 60 -4.74 10.36 -5.38
N GLY A 61 -5.74 9.59 -4.96
CA GLY A 61 -5.59 8.59 -3.90
C GLY A 61 -4.60 7.49 -4.23
N ILE A 62 -4.66 6.95 -5.44
CA ILE A 62 -3.72 5.94 -5.93
C ILE A 62 -2.30 6.50 -5.88
N PHE A 63 -2.10 7.75 -6.31
CA PHE A 63 -0.79 8.40 -6.27
C PHE A 63 -0.27 8.58 -4.83
N ILE A 64 -1.13 9.02 -3.90
CA ILE A 64 -0.77 9.14 -2.47
C ILE A 64 -0.43 7.76 -1.89
N GLY A 65 -1.24 6.75 -2.19
CA GLY A 65 -1.02 5.36 -1.75
C GLY A 65 0.28 4.78 -2.30
N PHE A 66 0.62 5.09 -3.56
CA PHE A 66 1.87 4.70 -4.19
C PHE A 66 3.08 5.35 -3.50
N CYS A 67 3.03 6.66 -3.27
CA CYS A 67 4.10 7.38 -2.56
C CYS A 67 4.30 6.86 -1.12
N LYS A 68 3.21 6.64 -0.37
CA LYS A 68 3.30 6.06 0.99
C LYS A 68 3.79 4.61 0.98
N SER A 69 3.39 3.85 -0.02
CA SER A 69 3.82 2.47 -0.19
C SER A 69 5.31 2.37 -0.46
N LYS A 70 5.90 3.31 -1.20
CA LYS A 70 7.32 3.27 -1.55
C LYS A 70 8.21 3.27 -0.30
N ALA A 71 7.90 4.14 0.67
CA ALA A 71 8.60 4.16 1.97
C ALA A 71 8.45 2.83 2.73
N LYS A 72 7.23 2.27 2.77
CA LYS A 72 7.00 0.95 3.39
C LYS A 72 7.75 -0.19 2.69
N LYS A 73 7.89 -0.12 1.37
CA LYS A 73 8.60 -1.13 0.57
C LYS A 73 10.10 -1.10 0.88
N GLU A 74 10.66 0.09 1.04
CA GLU A 74 12.07 0.29 1.42
C GLU A 74 12.33 -0.24 2.83
N ASP A 75 11.48 0.08 3.82
CA ASP A 75 11.58 -0.47 5.18
C ASP A 75 11.50 -2.00 5.20
N LEU A 76 10.54 -2.58 4.47
CA LEU A 76 10.40 -4.03 4.39
C LEU A 76 11.63 -4.69 3.73
N ALA A 77 12.25 -4.04 2.75
CA ALA A 77 13.43 -4.56 2.07
C ALA A 77 14.66 -4.56 3.00
N VAL A 78 14.81 -3.51 3.81
CA VAL A 78 15.86 -3.45 4.85
C VAL A 78 15.64 -4.55 5.90
N GLU A 79 14.40 -4.77 6.34
CA GLU A 79 14.09 -5.80 7.34
C GLU A 79 14.36 -7.22 6.81
N VAL A 80 14.05 -7.48 5.54
CA VAL A 80 14.40 -8.75 4.88
C VAL A 80 15.91 -8.92 4.79
N ALA A 81 16.65 -7.88 4.42
CA ALA A 81 18.12 -7.94 4.34
C ALA A 81 18.77 -8.21 5.71
N ILE A 82 18.22 -7.64 6.79
CA ILE A 82 18.65 -7.92 8.17
C ILE A 82 18.41 -9.40 8.51
N LEU A 83 17.22 -9.94 8.20
CA LEU A 83 16.88 -11.34 8.47
C LEU A 83 17.77 -12.31 7.68
N GLU A 84 18.07 -12.02 6.41
CA GLU A 84 19.03 -12.80 5.61
C GLU A 84 20.45 -12.72 6.19
N HIS A 85 20.86 -11.58 6.73
CA HIS A 85 22.17 -11.45 7.37
C HIS A 85 22.27 -12.28 8.66
N PHE A 86 21.21 -12.30 9.48
CA PHE A 86 21.13 -13.16 10.66
C PHE A 86 21.08 -14.65 10.31
N GLU A 87 20.42 -15.05 9.22
CA GLU A 87 20.45 -16.43 8.73
C GLU A 87 21.90 -16.85 8.35
N LYS A 88 22.65 -15.93 7.73
CA LYS A 88 24.03 -16.15 7.29
C LYS A 88 25.07 -16.15 8.42
N LEU A 89 24.79 -15.45 9.53
CA LEU A 89 25.62 -15.43 10.74
C LEU A 89 25.42 -16.66 11.64
N ASN A 90 24.30 -17.37 11.48
CA ASN A 90 23.92 -18.52 12.30
C ASN A 90 24.12 -19.87 11.59
N ASN A 91 24.91 -19.86 10.51
CA ASN A 91 25.30 -20.98 9.66
C ASN A 91 26.83 -20.94 9.50
#